data_AF-A0A7V5VL33-F1
#
_entry.id   AF-A0A7V5VL33-F1
#
_cell.length_a   1.000
_cell.length_b   1.000
_cell.length_c   1.000
_cell.angle_alpha   90.00
_cell.angle_beta   90.00
_cell.angle_gamma   90.00
#
_symmetry.space_group_name_H-M   'P 1'
#
loop_
_entity.id
_entity.type
_entity.pdbx_description
1 polymer ?
#
loop_
_entity_poly.entity_id
_entity_poly.type
_entity_poly.pdbx_seq_one_letter_code
_entity_poly.pdbx_strand_id
1 'polypeptide(L)'
;MSRKPWSISTTVRNPARLRDFVLVLAEMEGTPFDANAQCEFQIRLIKNRLYRPTLIPEKYRAYFEDPDAEIPYAVAKDVFLSQNYEDPAMRGRQSANPLNKLGFAIAVQKLGPVRITKAGRMLIDQPEKVSDLLFASLLKLQYPNPLSQRDFTARQGFN
;
A
#
# COMPACT_ATOMS: atom_id res chain seq x y z
N MET A 1 20.60 -17.19 21.26
CA MET A 1 19.88 -15.93 20.94
C MET A 1 19.00 -16.18 19.72
N SER A 2 17.68 -15.96 19.82
CA SER A 2 16.80 -16.04 18.66
C SER A 2 17.06 -14.83 17.75
N ARG A 3 17.39 -15.05 16.48
CA ARG A 3 17.54 -13.98 15.48
C ARG A 3 16.15 -13.58 15.00
N LYS A 4 15.84 -12.28 14.98
CA LYS A 4 14.56 -11.78 14.49
C LYS A 4 14.56 -11.82 12.95
N PRO A 5 13.59 -12.49 12.30
CA PRO A 5 13.52 -12.47 10.85
C PRO A 5 13.06 -11.10 10.35
N TRP A 6 13.61 -10.65 9.22
CA TRP A 6 13.04 -9.57 8.42
C TRP A 6 12.36 -10.18 7.19
N SER A 7 11.38 -9.48 6.63
CA SER A 7 10.60 -9.98 5.49
C SER A 7 10.18 -8.87 4.53
N ILE A 8 9.96 -9.29 3.27
CA ILE A 8 9.33 -8.49 2.23
C ILE A 8 7.81 -8.68 2.33
N SER A 9 7.05 -7.61 2.07
CA SER A 9 5.59 -7.68 2.10
C SER A 9 5.05 -8.63 1.05
N THR A 10 4.12 -9.50 1.43
CA THR A 10 3.40 -10.38 0.51
C THR A 10 2.12 -9.75 -0.04
N THR A 11 1.80 -8.51 0.36
CA THR A 11 0.63 -7.76 -0.11
C THR A 11 0.71 -7.46 -1.60
N VAL A 12 1.91 -7.18 -2.11
CA VAL A 12 2.18 -6.96 -3.54
C VAL A 12 3.31 -7.89 -3.96
N ARG A 13 2.96 -9.05 -4.53
CA ARG A 13 3.92 -10.07 -5.01
C ARG A 13 4.34 -9.87 -6.46
N ASN A 14 3.65 -8.97 -7.18
CA ASN A 14 4.00 -8.57 -8.54
C ASN A 14 4.48 -7.11 -8.51
N PRO A 15 5.77 -6.84 -8.79
CA PRO A 15 6.33 -5.49 -8.84
C PRO A 15 5.55 -4.50 -9.69
N ALA A 16 4.97 -4.95 -10.81
CA ALA A 16 4.18 -4.09 -11.69
C ALA A 16 2.99 -3.46 -10.97
N ARG A 17 2.36 -4.18 -10.03
CA ARG A 17 1.24 -3.68 -9.23
C ARG A 17 1.65 -2.62 -8.21
N LEU A 18 2.93 -2.48 -7.88
CA LEU A 18 3.41 -1.41 -7.01
C LEU A 18 3.12 -0.05 -7.63
N ARG A 19 3.31 0.07 -8.96
CA ARG A 19 3.00 1.30 -9.70
C ARG A 19 1.55 1.73 -9.51
N ASP A 20 0.62 0.80 -9.70
CA ASP A 20 -0.81 1.12 -9.61
C ASP A 20 -1.23 1.52 -8.19
N PHE A 21 -0.61 0.90 -7.18
CA PHE A 21 -0.81 1.30 -5.78
C PHE A 21 -0.26 2.70 -5.51
N VAL A 22 0.92 3.05 -6.06
CA VAL A 22 1.49 4.40 -5.94
C VAL A 22 0.61 5.42 -6.67
N LEU A 23 0.08 5.09 -7.86
CA LEU A 23 -0.86 5.94 -8.60
C LEU A 23 -2.08 6.30 -7.75
N VAL A 24 -2.74 5.30 -7.16
CA VAL A 24 -3.91 5.51 -6.30
C VAL A 24 -3.54 6.31 -5.03
N LEU A 25 -2.38 6.04 -4.43
CA LEU A 25 -1.93 6.78 -3.26
C LEU A 25 -1.58 8.24 -3.60
N ALA A 26 -1.09 8.52 -4.81
CA ALA A 26 -0.74 9.85 -5.27
C ALA A 26 -1.95 10.78 -5.40
N GLU A 27 -3.15 10.24 -5.63
CA GLU A 27 -4.42 10.99 -5.58
C GLU A 27 -4.67 11.61 -4.20
N MET A 28 -4.03 11.08 -3.16
CA MET A 28 -4.18 11.51 -1.76
C MET A 28 -2.97 12.32 -1.26
N GLU A 29 -2.03 12.69 -2.13
CA GLU A 29 -0.84 13.45 -1.74
C GLU A 29 -1.21 14.77 -1.05
N GLY A 30 -0.50 15.11 0.03
CA GLY A 30 -0.80 16.28 0.87
C GLY A 30 -1.87 16.05 1.93
N THR A 31 -2.64 14.97 1.86
CA THR A 31 -3.64 14.62 2.89
C THR A 31 -2.98 13.88 4.06
N PRO A 32 -3.27 14.20 5.34
CA PRO A 32 -2.81 13.42 6.49
C PRO A 32 -3.16 11.94 6.36
N PHE A 33 -2.19 11.03 6.51
CA PHE A 33 -2.44 9.59 6.41
C PHE A 33 -3.00 8.98 7.70
N ASP A 34 -4.08 9.57 8.21
CA ASP A 34 -4.80 9.15 9.42
C ASP A 34 -5.70 7.93 9.17
N ALA A 35 -6.50 7.53 10.18
CA ALA A 35 -7.37 6.36 10.07
C ALA A 35 -8.40 6.47 8.93
N ASN A 36 -8.93 7.68 8.67
CA ASN A 36 -9.90 7.90 7.60
C ASN A 36 -9.22 7.80 6.24
N ALA A 37 -8.06 8.43 6.07
CA ALA A 37 -7.27 8.34 4.85
C ALA A 37 -6.78 6.90 4.59
N GLN A 38 -6.47 6.12 5.63
CA GLN A 38 -6.11 4.72 5.50
C GLN A 38 -7.28 3.87 4.95
N CYS A 39 -8.49 4.05 5.49
CA CYS A 39 -9.69 3.41 4.95
C CYS A 39 -9.96 3.85 3.51
N GLU A 40 -9.88 5.15 3.25
CA GLU A 40 -10.10 5.74 1.93
C GLU A 40 -9.14 5.16 0.89
N PHE A 41 -7.85 5.03 1.24
CA PHE A 41 -6.87 4.39 0.36
C PHE A 41 -7.29 2.96 -0.01
N GLN A 42 -7.73 2.17 0.97
CA GLN A 42 -8.18 0.80 0.70
C GLN A 42 -9.44 0.75 -0.18
N ILE A 43 -10.39 1.66 0.03
CA ILE A 43 -11.60 1.78 -0.79
C ILE A 43 -11.24 2.12 -2.23
N ARG A 44 -10.30 3.05 -2.46
CA ARG A 44 -9.83 3.37 -3.81
C ARG A 44 -9.11 2.20 -4.48
N LEU A 45 -8.38 1.38 -3.73
CA LEU A 45 -7.79 0.16 -4.29
C LEU A 45 -8.88 -0.84 -4.74
N ILE A 46 -9.99 -0.94 -4.00
CA ILE A 46 -11.14 -1.77 -4.41
C ILE A 46 -11.79 -1.21 -5.67
N LYS A 47 -12.08 0.10 -5.68
CA LYS A 47 -12.66 0.81 -6.82
C LYS A 47 -11.86 0.57 -8.12
N ASN A 48 -10.53 0.63 -8.02
CA ASN A 48 -9.64 0.45 -9.17
C ASN A 48 -9.24 -1.02 -9.43
N ARG A 49 -9.94 -2.01 -8.83
CA ARG A 49 -9.65 -3.46 -8.94
C ARG A 49 -8.25 -3.89 -8.52
N LEU A 50 -7.52 -3.03 -7.83
CA LEU A 50 -6.19 -3.33 -7.29
C LEU A 50 -6.26 -4.16 -6.02
N TYR A 51 -7.44 -4.32 -5.43
CA TYR A 51 -7.68 -5.20 -4.31
C TYR A 51 -9.08 -5.83 -4.42
N ARG A 52 -9.16 -7.16 -4.27
CA ARG A 52 -10.43 -7.89 -4.26
C ARG A 52 -10.81 -8.28 -2.82
N PRO A 53 -11.91 -7.73 -2.27
CA PRO A 53 -12.42 -8.13 -0.95
C PRO A 53 -12.95 -9.56 -0.95
N THR A 54 -13.02 -10.18 0.23
CA THR A 54 -13.49 -11.56 0.37
C THR A 54 -15.02 -11.62 0.35
N LEU A 55 -15.68 -10.74 1.09
CA LEU A 55 -17.15 -10.73 1.19
C LEU A 55 -17.75 -9.70 0.25
N ILE A 56 -18.17 -10.10 -0.94
CA ILE A 56 -18.86 -9.21 -1.90
C ILE A 56 -20.36 -9.51 -1.81
N PRO A 57 -21.21 -8.56 -1.35
CA PRO A 57 -22.66 -8.74 -1.35
C PRO A 57 -23.20 -9.06 -2.74
N GLU A 58 -24.20 -9.94 -2.83
CA GLU A 58 -24.74 -10.44 -4.11
C GLU A 58 -25.14 -9.32 -5.07
N LYS A 59 -25.76 -8.25 -4.55
CA LYS A 59 -26.17 -7.06 -5.32
C LYS A 59 -25.03 -6.34 -6.05
N TYR A 60 -23.78 -6.56 -5.63
CA TYR A 60 -22.60 -5.93 -6.21
C TYR A 60 -21.73 -6.91 -7.02
N ARG A 61 -22.08 -8.19 -7.06
CA ARG A 61 -21.25 -9.24 -7.68
C ARG A 61 -20.93 -8.96 -9.14
N ALA A 62 -21.89 -8.46 -9.91
CA ALA A 62 -21.70 -8.12 -11.32
C ALA A 62 -20.50 -7.18 -11.56
N TYR A 63 -20.29 -6.18 -10.70
CA TYR A 63 -19.15 -5.25 -10.80
C TYR A 63 -17.77 -5.92 -10.64
N PHE A 64 -17.71 -7.09 -9.99
CA PHE A 64 -16.47 -7.80 -9.69
C PHE A 64 -16.25 -9.04 -10.56
N GLU A 65 -17.25 -9.45 -11.34
CA GLU A 65 -17.17 -10.57 -12.28
C GLU A 65 -16.93 -10.11 -13.70
N ASP A 66 -17.47 -8.95 -14.07
CA ASP A 66 -17.16 -8.28 -15.33
C ASP A 66 -15.85 -7.48 -15.20
N PRO A 67 -14.78 -7.84 -15.95
CA PRO A 67 -13.51 -7.11 -15.94
C PRO A 67 -13.63 -5.67 -16.49
N ASP A 68 -14.59 -5.42 -17.37
CA ASP A 68 -14.74 -4.16 -18.12
C ASP A 68 -15.70 -3.17 -17.44
N ALA A 69 -16.61 -3.64 -16.58
CA ALA A 69 -17.49 -2.77 -15.79
C ALA A 69 -16.67 -1.75 -14.99
N GLU A 70 -17.13 -0.54 -14.69
CA GLU A 70 -16.43 0.30 -13.70
C GLU A 70 -17.05 0.08 -12.32
N ILE A 71 -16.23 0.04 -11.26
CA ILE A 71 -16.74 -0.06 -9.88
C ILE A 71 -16.96 1.36 -9.34
N PRO A 72 -18.21 1.79 -9.08
CA PRO A 72 -18.46 3.10 -8.49
C PRO A 72 -17.86 3.20 -7.08
N TYR A 73 -17.42 4.39 -6.67
CA TYR A 73 -16.87 4.59 -5.32
C TYR A 73 -17.85 4.17 -4.22
N ALA A 74 -19.14 4.50 -4.36
CA ALA A 74 -20.17 4.10 -3.38
C ALA A 74 -20.25 2.58 -3.22
N VAL A 75 -20.15 1.83 -4.32
CA VAL A 75 -20.12 0.36 -4.31
C VAL A 75 -18.85 -0.14 -3.62
N ALA A 76 -17.69 0.38 -3.98
CA ALA A 76 -16.42 0.00 -3.36
C ALA A 76 -16.42 0.26 -1.84
N LYS A 77 -16.99 1.39 -1.41
CA LYS A 77 -17.15 1.75 0.01
C LYS A 77 -18.09 0.79 0.73
N ASP A 78 -19.25 0.50 0.17
CA ASP A 78 -20.19 -0.44 0.78
C ASP A 78 -19.60 -1.85 0.91
N VAL A 79 -18.89 -2.32 -0.11
CA VAL A 79 -18.20 -3.62 -0.08
C VAL A 79 -17.08 -3.61 0.96
N PHE A 80 -16.35 -2.51 1.11
CA PHE A 80 -15.33 -2.37 2.16
C PHE A 80 -15.97 -2.44 3.56
N LEU A 81 -17.09 -1.75 3.78
CA LEU A 81 -17.81 -1.76 5.05
C LEU A 81 -18.42 -3.13 5.34
N SER A 82 -18.92 -3.85 4.34
CA SER A 82 -19.47 -5.19 4.53
C SER A 82 -18.46 -6.20 5.05
N GLN A 83 -17.15 -5.93 4.92
CA GLN A 83 -16.11 -6.81 5.48
C GLN A 83 -16.13 -6.88 7.01
N ASN A 84 -16.75 -5.91 7.69
CA ASN A 84 -16.83 -5.84 9.16
C ASN A 84 -15.47 -6.01 9.85
N TYR A 85 -14.44 -5.33 9.34
CA TYR A 85 -13.09 -5.37 9.93
C TYR A 85 -13.09 -4.79 11.35
N GLU A 86 -12.39 -5.45 12.28
CA GLU A 86 -12.15 -4.93 13.63
C GLU A 86 -11.30 -3.64 13.62
N ASP A 87 -10.27 -3.60 12.77
CA ASP A 87 -9.47 -2.40 12.48
C ASP A 87 -9.46 -2.15 10.96
N PRO A 88 -10.46 -1.43 10.42
CA PRO A 88 -10.55 -1.13 8.99
C PRO A 88 -9.33 -0.37 8.46
N ALA A 89 -8.79 0.55 9.26
CA ALA A 89 -7.65 1.38 8.90
C ALA A 89 -6.37 0.55 8.73
N MET A 90 -6.24 -0.60 9.43
CA MET A 90 -5.14 -1.54 9.24
C MET A 90 -4.99 -1.97 7.78
N ARG A 91 -6.09 -2.10 7.03
CA ARG A 91 -6.03 -2.55 5.62
C ARG A 91 -5.27 -1.55 4.75
N GLY A 92 -5.57 -0.26 4.90
CA GLY A 92 -4.83 0.81 4.24
C GLY A 92 -3.35 0.83 4.61
N ARG A 93 -3.03 0.66 5.91
CA ARG A 93 -1.63 0.57 6.37
C ARG A 93 -0.90 -0.62 5.76
N GLN A 94 -1.53 -1.78 5.67
CA GLN A 94 -0.95 -2.98 5.07
C GLN A 94 -0.70 -2.81 3.56
N SER A 95 -1.62 -2.13 2.86
CA SER A 95 -1.48 -1.79 1.44
C SER A 95 -0.39 -0.76 1.18
N ALA A 96 -0.21 0.23 2.07
CA ALA A 96 0.83 1.25 1.95
C ALA A 96 2.23 0.75 2.40
N ASN A 97 2.28 -0.28 3.26
CA ASN A 97 3.52 -0.82 3.81
C ASN A 97 4.60 -1.15 2.76
N PRO A 98 4.33 -1.89 1.67
CA PRO A 98 5.35 -2.13 0.65
C PRO A 98 5.88 -0.84 0.01
N LEU A 99 5.03 0.16 -0.21
CA LEU A 99 5.41 1.44 -0.82
C LEU A 99 6.34 2.23 0.11
N ASN A 100 6.03 2.23 1.41
CA ASN A 100 6.86 2.85 2.44
C ASN A 100 8.22 2.15 2.57
N LYS A 101 8.22 0.81 2.64
CA LYS A 101 9.46 0.01 2.82
C LYS A 101 10.41 0.14 1.64
N LEU A 102 9.88 0.19 0.42
CA LEU A 102 10.67 0.34 -0.80
C LEU A 102 11.01 1.80 -1.12
N GLY A 103 10.54 2.76 -0.31
CA GLY A 103 10.87 4.17 -0.47
C GLY A 103 10.16 4.84 -1.66
N PHE A 104 9.03 4.30 -2.12
CA PHE A 104 8.22 4.92 -3.17
C PHE A 104 7.24 5.97 -2.63
N ALA A 105 6.84 5.85 -1.37
CA ALA A 105 5.97 6.81 -0.70
C ALA A 105 6.32 6.96 0.78
N ILE A 106 5.81 8.03 1.39
CA ILE A 106 5.72 8.21 2.83
C ILE A 106 4.24 8.38 3.15
N ALA A 107 3.61 7.29 3.54
CA ALA A 107 2.22 7.23 4.00
C ALA A 107 2.20 6.55 5.38
N VAL A 108 2.55 7.33 6.40
CA VAL A 108 2.65 6.89 7.79
C VAL A 108 1.98 7.94 8.67
N GLN A 109 0.98 7.54 9.45
CA GLN A 109 0.16 8.44 10.27
C GLN A 109 0.97 9.43 11.12
N LYS A 110 2.04 8.96 11.78
CA LYS A 110 2.89 9.79 12.63
C LYS A 110 3.76 10.79 11.87
N LEU A 111 3.93 10.60 10.56
CA LEU A 111 4.72 11.46 9.68
C LEU A 111 3.85 12.45 8.90
N GLY A 112 2.55 12.48 9.19
CA GLY A 112 1.60 13.48 8.69
C GLY A 112 1.13 13.18 7.27
N PRO A 113 1.23 14.16 6.34
CA PRO A 113 0.73 14.02 4.98
C PRO A 113 1.36 12.89 4.17
N VAL A 114 0.54 12.28 3.30
CA VAL A 114 1.01 11.40 2.21
C VAL A 114 1.96 12.19 1.33
N ARG A 115 3.11 11.58 1.02
CA ARG A 115 4.12 12.13 0.09
C ARG A 115 4.57 11.02 -0.86
N ILE A 116 4.61 11.31 -2.15
CA ILE A 116 5.20 10.43 -3.17
C ILE A 116 6.66 10.84 -3.33
N THR A 117 7.59 9.89 -3.20
CA THR A 117 9.01 10.21 -3.32
C THR A 117 9.40 10.42 -4.78
N LYS A 118 10.61 10.93 -5.04
CA LYS A 118 11.16 10.98 -6.39
C LYS A 118 11.16 9.60 -7.07
N ALA A 119 11.48 8.53 -6.31
CA ALA A 119 11.44 7.17 -6.83
C ALA A 119 10.00 6.73 -7.15
N GLY A 120 9.03 7.09 -6.31
CA GLY A 120 7.61 6.83 -6.58
C GLY A 120 7.08 7.56 -7.81
N ARG A 121 7.50 8.82 -8.01
CA ARG A 121 7.16 9.59 -9.22
C ARG A 121 7.78 8.96 -10.47
N MET A 122 9.06 8.58 -10.40
CA MET A 122 9.70 7.83 -11.50
C MET A 122 8.98 6.52 -11.81
N LEU A 123 8.48 5.80 -10.79
CA LEU A 123 7.71 4.56 -11.00
C LEU A 123 6.39 4.81 -11.75
N ILE A 124 5.74 5.96 -11.52
CA ILE A 124 4.52 6.37 -12.22
C ILE A 124 4.86 6.74 -13.68
N ASP A 125 5.85 7.60 -13.87
CA ASP A 125 6.15 8.29 -15.12
C ASP A 125 6.94 7.41 -16.11
N GLN A 126 7.73 6.45 -15.61
CA GLN A 126 8.62 5.57 -16.38
C GLN A 126 8.36 4.09 -16.04
N PRO A 127 7.19 3.54 -16.44
CA PRO A 127 6.81 2.16 -16.13
C PRO A 127 7.79 1.11 -16.65
N GLU A 128 8.53 1.40 -17.72
CA GLU A 128 9.57 0.53 -18.27
C GLU A 128 10.76 0.34 -17.33
N LYS A 129 10.97 1.25 -16.36
CA LYS A 129 12.07 1.20 -15.38
C LYS A 129 11.70 0.58 -14.04
N VAL A 130 10.52 -0.04 -13.93
CA VAL A 130 10.04 -0.67 -12.67
C VAL A 130 11.10 -1.63 -12.09
N SER A 131 11.73 -2.45 -12.92
CA SER A 131 12.75 -3.41 -12.50
C SER A 131 13.99 -2.73 -11.92
N ASP A 132 14.51 -1.71 -12.60
CA ASP A 132 15.70 -0.95 -12.16
C ASP A 132 15.43 -0.17 -10.88
N LEU A 133 14.26 0.46 -10.78
CA LEU A 133 13.83 1.20 -9.59
C LEU A 133 13.65 0.27 -8.39
N LEU A 134 13.03 -0.90 -8.60
CA LEU A 134 12.88 -1.89 -7.54
C LEU A 134 14.26 -2.42 -7.11
N PHE A 135 15.14 -2.74 -8.06
CA PHE A 135 16.49 -3.18 -7.76
C PHE A 135 17.27 -2.15 -6.94
N ALA A 136 17.26 -0.89 -7.35
CA ALA A 136 17.90 0.20 -6.61
C ALA A 136 17.30 0.39 -5.20
N SER A 137 15.99 0.17 -5.05
CA SER A 137 15.30 0.25 -3.76
C SER A 137 15.71 -0.90 -2.84
N LEU A 138 15.85 -2.12 -3.37
CA LEU A 138 16.31 -3.30 -2.63
C LEU A 138 17.78 -3.18 -2.21
N LEU A 139 18.65 -2.59 -3.04
CA LEU A 139 20.04 -2.32 -2.66
C LEU A 139 20.16 -1.35 -1.48
N LYS A 140 19.19 -0.46 -1.31
CA LYS A 140 19.15 0.54 -0.22
C LYS A 140 18.32 0.07 0.99
N LEU A 141 17.63 -1.06 0.87
CA LEU A 141 16.80 -1.59 1.95
C LEU A 141 17.71 -2.08 3.07
N GLN A 142 17.60 -1.43 4.22
CA GLN A 142 18.39 -1.72 5.40
C GLN A 142 17.53 -1.68 6.66
N TYR A 143 18.01 -2.34 7.71
CA TYR A 143 17.42 -2.35 9.03
C TYR A 143 18.56 -2.16 10.05
N PRO A 144 18.46 -1.22 11.01
CA PRO A 144 17.37 -0.26 11.17
C PRO A 144 17.31 0.76 10.02
N ASN A 145 16.11 1.25 9.73
CA ASN A 145 15.88 2.44 8.92
C ASN A 145 14.93 3.40 9.66
N PRO A 146 14.76 4.67 9.21
CA PRO A 146 13.92 5.65 9.90
C PRO A 146 12.48 5.20 10.18
N LEU A 147 11.94 4.26 9.39
CA LEU A 147 10.58 3.73 9.57
C LEU A 147 10.52 2.47 10.44
N SER A 148 11.67 1.88 10.78
CA SER A 148 11.76 0.56 11.42
C SER A 148 12.55 0.56 12.73
N GLN A 149 12.97 1.74 13.23
CA GLN A 149 13.87 1.87 14.40
C GLN A 149 13.34 1.17 15.66
N ARG A 150 12.01 1.05 15.80
CA ARG A 150 11.38 0.36 16.94
C ARG A 150 11.34 -1.16 16.77
N ASP A 151 11.27 -1.63 15.53
CA ASP A 151 11.06 -3.04 15.21
C ASP A 151 12.38 -3.79 15.02
N PHE A 152 13.40 -3.13 14.51
CA PHE A 152 14.71 -3.69 14.24
C PHE A 152 15.76 -2.81 14.90
N THR A 153 16.43 -3.33 15.92
CA THR A 153 17.35 -2.56 16.76
C THR A 153 18.75 -3.16 16.78
N ALA A 154 19.76 -2.35 17.10
CA ALA A 154 21.13 -2.82 17.31
C ALA A 154 21.23 -3.93 18.38
N ARG A 155 20.39 -3.86 19.42
CA ARG A 155 20.30 -4.90 20.46
C ARG A 155 19.86 -6.27 19.90
N GLN A 156 19.17 -6.28 18.76
CA GLN A 156 18.72 -7.48 18.07
C GLN A 156 19.66 -7.90 16.92
N GLY A 157 20.81 -7.23 16.77
CA GLY A 157 21.81 -7.53 15.75
C GLY A 157 21.57 -6.87 14.39
N PHE A 158 20.83 -5.76 14.35
CA PHE A 158 20.63 -4.95 13.14
C PHE A 158 21.49 -3.69 13.21
N ASN A 159 22.35 -3.47 12.22
CA ASN A 159 23.31 -2.36 12.16
C ASN A 159 23.38 -1.73 10.77
#